data_AF-A0A944UIS3-F1
#
_entry.id   AF-A0A944UIS3-F1
#
_cell.length_a   1.000
_cell.length_b   1.000
_cell.length_c   1.000
_cell.angle_alpha   90.00
_cell.angle_beta   90.00
_cell.angle_gamma   90.00
#
_symmetry.space_group_name_H-M   'P 1'
#
loop_
_entity.id
_entity.type
_entity.pdbx_description
1 polymer ?
#
loop_
_entity_poly.entity_id
_entity_poly.type
_entity_poly.pdbx_seq_one_letter_code
_entity_poly.pdbx_strand_id
1 'polypeptide(L)'
;ALQSSATILNRMSELKSMSLDVIKSDADVANYNVEFEALQEQLHSLTSEMFNGVSLFNTSSHADSGAFGDASKVTNVTIFTSDQGGSGAVVSLQKAHVLSALTFKSATDMTIVSVGTTGAKSLANDSDTTKVAISELSIGFFTTAIENIATMRATNAAGMARLQLAEDHARLTKANLEAANSRIMDVDVAEESTRFAKYNILTQASAAMLSQANQSSSTALLLL
;
A
#
# COMPACT_ATOMS: atom_id res chain seq x y z
N ALA A 1 -8.37 1.32 -11.09
CA ALA A 1 -7.42 1.97 -12.02
C ALA A 1 -6.44 1.08 -12.81
N LEU A 2 -5.19 0.80 -12.38
CA LEU A 2 -4.08 0.41 -13.30
C LEU A 2 -4.33 -0.81 -14.20
N GLN A 3 -5.01 -1.86 -13.71
CA GLN A 3 -5.39 -3.00 -14.56
C GLN A 3 -6.40 -2.60 -15.64
N SER A 4 -7.39 -1.77 -15.28
CA SER A 4 -8.38 -1.24 -16.22
C SER A 4 -7.72 -0.31 -17.24
N SER A 5 -6.77 0.52 -16.82
CA SER A 5 -5.93 1.33 -17.71
C SER A 5 -5.19 0.47 -18.75
N ALA A 6 -4.61 -0.67 -18.34
CA ALA A 6 -3.96 -1.59 -19.27
C ALA A 6 -4.95 -2.21 -20.27
N THR A 7 -6.16 -2.58 -19.83
CA THR A 7 -7.20 -3.09 -20.73
C THR A 7 -7.66 -2.04 -21.74
N ILE A 8 -7.83 -0.78 -21.31
CA ILE A 8 -8.14 0.35 -22.19
C ILE A 8 -7.01 0.55 -23.22
N LEU A 9 -5.74 0.53 -22.79
CA LEU A 9 -4.61 0.66 -23.70
C LEU A 9 -4.53 -0.47 -24.74
N ASN A 10 -4.86 -1.71 -24.36
CA ASN A 10 -4.93 -2.81 -25.32
C ASN A 10 -6.03 -2.57 -26.35
N ARG A 11 -7.22 -2.12 -25.92
CA ARG A 11 -8.30 -1.75 -26.85
C ARG A 11 -7.91 -0.60 -27.77
N MET A 12 -7.24 0.42 -27.25
CA MET A 12 -6.71 1.54 -28.03
C MET A 12 -5.66 1.08 -29.06
N SER A 13 -4.81 0.11 -28.70
CA SER A 13 -3.84 -0.51 -29.62
C SER A 13 -4.52 -1.34 -30.72
N GLU A 14 -5.58 -2.08 -30.39
CA GLU A 14 -6.41 -2.79 -31.36
C GLU A 14 -7.06 -1.82 -32.36
N LEU A 15 -7.65 -0.73 -31.87
CA LEU A 15 -8.21 0.34 -32.72
C LEU A 15 -7.14 0.91 -33.66
N LYS A 16 -5.92 1.12 -33.14
CA LYS A 16 -4.82 1.60 -33.96
C LYS A 16 -4.47 0.59 -35.05
N SER A 17 -4.37 -0.69 -34.72
CA SER A 17 -4.10 -1.75 -35.70
C SER A 17 -5.18 -1.84 -36.77
N MET A 18 -6.46 -1.73 -36.40
CA MET A 18 -7.58 -1.71 -37.34
C MET A 18 -7.59 -0.46 -38.23
N SER A 19 -7.16 0.69 -37.70
CA SER A 19 -7.07 1.95 -38.48
C SER A 19 -5.95 1.95 -39.52
N LEU A 20 -4.95 1.06 -39.39
CA LEU A 20 -3.84 0.93 -40.34
C LEU A 20 -4.15 -0.04 -41.50
N ASP A 21 -5.29 -0.72 -41.45
CA ASP A 21 -5.72 -1.61 -42.53
C ASP A 21 -6.06 -0.80 -43.79
N VAL A 22 -5.36 -1.11 -44.88
CA VAL A 22 -5.39 -0.38 -46.17
C VAL A 22 -6.77 -0.47 -46.86
N ILE A 23 -7.61 -1.43 -46.47
CA ILE A 23 -8.95 -1.62 -47.06
C ILE A 23 -10.01 -0.73 -46.39
N LYS A 24 -9.68 -0.07 -45.27
CA LYS A 24 -10.63 0.79 -44.54
C LYS A 24 -10.81 2.13 -45.24
N SER A 25 -12.04 2.64 -45.22
CA SER A 25 -12.33 3.99 -45.73
C SER A 25 -11.98 5.05 -44.68
N ASP A 26 -11.81 6.30 -45.12
CA ASP A 26 -11.59 7.44 -44.22
C ASP A 26 -12.73 7.60 -43.20
N ALA A 27 -13.97 7.25 -43.58
CA ALA A 27 -15.11 7.26 -42.67
C ALA A 27 -15.02 6.17 -41.59
N ASP A 28 -14.51 4.99 -41.93
CA ASP A 28 -14.28 3.91 -40.95
C ASP A 28 -13.19 4.29 -39.95
N VAL A 29 -12.10 4.87 -40.46
CA VAL A 29 -10.98 5.38 -39.62
C VAL A 29 -11.46 6.50 -38.69
N ALA A 30 -12.32 7.39 -39.18
CA ALA A 30 -12.93 8.43 -38.35
C ALA A 30 -13.80 7.83 -37.22
N ASN A 31 -14.59 6.79 -37.50
CA ASN A 31 -15.39 6.09 -36.48
C ASN A 31 -14.50 5.41 -35.42
N TYR A 32 -13.38 4.80 -35.81
CA TYR A 32 -12.41 4.27 -34.84
C TYR A 32 -11.78 5.36 -34.00
N ASN A 33 -11.53 6.54 -34.59
CA ASN A 33 -10.99 7.69 -33.85
C ASN A 33 -11.97 8.22 -32.80
N VAL A 34 -13.29 8.18 -33.05
CA VAL A 34 -14.30 8.55 -32.04
C VAL A 34 -14.24 7.63 -30.82
N GLU A 35 -14.15 6.31 -31.02
CA GLU A 35 -13.96 5.37 -29.90
C GLU A 35 -12.62 5.63 -29.19
N PHE A 36 -11.56 5.86 -29.95
CA PHE A 36 -10.23 6.14 -29.42
C PHE A 36 -10.20 7.38 -28.52
N GLU A 37 -10.84 8.47 -28.94
CA GLU A 37 -10.96 9.72 -28.18
C GLU A 37 -11.77 9.53 -26.89
N ALA A 38 -12.87 8.78 -26.93
CA ALA A 38 -13.64 8.44 -25.73
C ALA A 38 -12.80 7.59 -24.73
N LEU A 39 -11.98 6.68 -25.24
CA LEU A 39 -11.07 5.89 -24.40
C LEU A 39 -9.94 6.73 -23.79
N GLN A 40 -9.47 7.80 -24.45
CA GLN A 40 -8.52 8.75 -23.85
C GLN A 40 -9.11 9.44 -22.62
N GLU A 41 -10.36 9.92 -22.73
CA GLU A 41 -11.06 10.56 -21.62
C GLU A 41 -11.28 9.59 -20.46
N GLN A 42 -11.73 8.37 -20.77
CA GLN A 42 -11.90 7.34 -19.75
C GLN A 42 -10.57 7.03 -19.05
N LEU A 43 -9.48 6.89 -19.82
CA LEU A 43 -8.16 6.65 -19.27
C LEU A 43 -7.69 7.82 -18.38
N HIS A 44 -7.95 9.06 -18.80
CA HIS A 44 -7.67 10.25 -17.99
C HIS A 44 -8.47 10.24 -16.68
N SER A 45 -9.78 9.98 -16.73
CA SER A 45 -10.63 9.91 -15.55
C SER A 45 -10.14 8.90 -14.51
N LEU A 46 -9.69 7.70 -14.94
CA LEU A 46 -9.13 6.68 -14.06
C LEU A 46 -7.89 7.16 -13.28
N THR A 47 -7.14 8.11 -13.82
CA THR A 47 -5.94 8.65 -13.16
C THR A 47 -6.28 9.64 -12.05
N SER A 48 -7.54 10.08 -11.96
CA SER A 48 -8.04 10.95 -10.91
C SER A 48 -8.72 10.20 -9.76
N GLU A 49 -8.74 8.85 -9.80
CA GLU A 49 -9.36 8.02 -8.75
C GLU A 49 -8.73 8.28 -7.36
N MET A 50 -9.60 8.35 -6.35
CA MET A 50 -9.24 8.59 -4.95
C MET A 50 -9.69 7.43 -4.07
N PHE A 51 -8.89 7.10 -3.07
CA PHE A 51 -9.27 6.18 -2.00
C PHE A 51 -9.38 6.95 -0.69
N ASN A 52 -10.56 6.95 -0.09
CA ASN A 52 -10.85 7.68 1.16
C ASN A 52 -10.39 9.16 1.12
N GLY A 53 -10.63 9.85 0.00
CA GLY A 53 -10.21 11.24 -0.20
C GLY A 53 -8.72 11.45 -0.48
N VAL A 54 -7.91 10.39 -0.54
CA VAL A 54 -6.49 10.45 -0.93
C VAL A 54 -6.35 10.00 -2.38
N SER A 55 -5.80 10.86 -3.24
CA SER A 55 -5.50 10.47 -4.62
C SER A 55 -4.51 9.30 -4.65
N LEU A 56 -4.86 8.28 -5.45
CA LEU A 56 -4.03 7.09 -5.69
C LEU A 56 -2.83 7.39 -6.59
N PHE A 57 -2.96 8.39 -7.45
CA PHE A 57 -1.98 8.76 -8.45
C PHE A 57 -1.42 10.15 -8.20
N ASN A 58 -0.28 10.44 -8.82
CA ASN A 58 0.16 11.81 -8.89
C ASN A 58 -0.68 12.58 -9.92
N THR A 59 -1.41 13.59 -9.47
CA THR A 59 -2.33 14.40 -10.28
C THR A 59 -1.71 15.71 -10.74
N SER A 60 -0.40 15.93 -10.52
CA SER A 60 0.26 17.16 -10.92
C SER A 60 0.43 17.24 -12.45
N SER A 61 -0.34 18.13 -13.09
CA SER A 61 -0.45 18.28 -14.55
C SER A 61 0.51 19.29 -15.19
N HIS A 62 1.59 19.68 -14.49
CA HIS A 62 2.50 20.75 -14.91
C HIS A 62 3.90 20.24 -15.21
N ALA A 63 4.65 20.89 -16.09
CA ALA A 63 5.97 20.41 -16.54
C ALA A 63 7.02 20.21 -15.41
N ASP A 64 6.83 20.82 -14.24
CA ASP A 64 7.68 20.64 -13.04
C ASP A 64 7.28 19.45 -12.15
N SER A 65 6.25 18.68 -12.54
CA SER A 65 5.79 17.50 -11.82
C SER A 65 6.75 16.32 -11.85
N GLY A 66 7.75 16.34 -12.73
CA GLY A 66 8.67 15.23 -12.96
C GLY A 66 8.10 14.20 -13.94
N ALA A 67 8.99 13.60 -14.73
CA ALA A 67 8.65 12.49 -15.62
C ALA A 67 8.50 11.19 -14.82
N PHE A 68 7.74 10.23 -15.34
CA PHE A 68 7.75 8.88 -14.77
C PHE A 68 9.18 8.31 -14.81
N GLY A 69 9.62 7.75 -13.69
CA GLY A 69 11.01 7.30 -13.49
C GLY A 69 11.97 8.36 -12.95
N ASP A 70 11.54 9.61 -12.77
CA ASP A 70 12.36 10.64 -12.12
C ASP A 70 12.41 10.42 -10.60
N ALA A 71 13.56 9.94 -10.12
CA ALA A 71 13.81 9.69 -8.70
C ALA A 71 13.73 10.96 -7.82
N SER A 72 13.87 12.16 -8.42
CA SER A 72 13.87 13.44 -7.70
C SER A 72 12.46 13.96 -7.40
N LYS A 73 11.45 13.44 -8.10
CA LYS A 73 10.06 13.94 -8.07
C LYS A 73 9.07 12.83 -7.70
N VAL A 74 9.46 11.97 -6.77
CA VAL A 74 8.61 10.88 -6.28
C VAL A 74 7.72 11.36 -5.13
N THR A 75 6.40 11.22 -5.29
CA THR A 75 5.46 11.41 -4.18
C THR A 75 5.18 10.08 -3.52
N ASN A 76 5.45 9.95 -2.22
CA ASN A 76 5.26 8.71 -1.48
C ASN A 76 4.06 8.79 -0.53
N VAL A 77 3.37 7.66 -0.36
CA VAL A 77 2.51 7.39 0.79
C VAL A 77 3.30 6.48 1.72
N THR A 78 3.66 7.01 2.89
CA THR A 78 4.48 6.30 3.88
C THR A 78 3.59 5.60 4.90
N ILE A 79 3.85 4.31 5.13
CA ILE A 79 3.20 3.51 6.15
C ILE A 79 4.27 3.10 7.17
N PHE A 80 4.08 3.52 8.42
CA PHE A 80 4.94 3.11 9.53
C PHE A 80 4.53 1.71 9.97
N THR A 81 5.46 0.76 9.91
CA THR A 81 5.19 -0.65 10.24
C THR A 81 5.82 -1.08 11.57
N SER A 82 6.38 -0.13 12.31
CA SER A 82 6.98 -0.35 13.63
C SER A 82 6.47 0.67 14.65
N ASP A 83 6.60 0.32 15.92
CA ASP A 83 6.32 1.15 17.09
C ASP A 83 7.18 2.43 17.15
N GLN A 84 8.37 2.44 16.53
CA GLN A 84 9.28 3.59 16.48
C GLN A 84 8.89 4.69 15.46
N GLY A 85 7.70 4.59 14.85
CA GLY A 85 7.21 5.57 13.86
C GLY A 85 8.20 5.79 12.71
N GLY A 86 8.51 7.06 12.40
CA GLY A 86 9.38 7.43 11.29
C GLY A 86 10.88 7.12 11.47
N SER A 87 11.31 6.75 12.68
CA SER A 87 12.69 6.31 12.92
C SER A 87 12.89 4.80 12.74
N GLY A 88 11.81 4.05 12.55
CA GLY A 88 11.84 2.59 12.43
C GLY A 88 11.63 2.09 11.00
N ALA A 89 11.07 0.89 10.88
CA ALA A 89 10.77 0.29 9.58
C ALA A 89 9.59 1.02 8.94
N VAL A 90 9.80 1.50 7.71
CA VAL A 90 8.78 2.20 6.92
C VAL A 90 8.64 1.52 5.56
N VAL A 91 7.39 1.33 5.14
CA VAL A 91 7.06 0.94 3.78
C VAL A 91 6.51 2.16 3.06
N SER A 92 7.22 2.61 2.03
CA SER A 92 6.79 3.72 1.18
C SER A 92 6.20 3.17 -0.10
N LEU A 93 4.94 3.53 -0.37
CA LEU A 93 4.26 3.27 -1.63
C LEU A 93 4.37 4.52 -2.51
N GLN A 94 4.94 4.39 -3.70
CA GLN A 94 5.05 5.51 -4.62
C GLN A 94 3.68 5.79 -5.24
N LYS A 95 3.20 7.04 -5.17
CA LYS A 95 2.06 7.48 -5.99
C LYS A 95 2.49 7.42 -7.43
N ALA A 96 1.72 6.66 -8.20
CA ALA A 96 2.08 6.35 -9.57
C ALA A 96 1.87 7.58 -10.46
N HIS A 97 2.90 7.93 -11.25
CA HIS A 97 2.87 9.03 -12.22
C HIS A 97 2.23 8.58 -13.54
N VAL A 98 0.93 8.26 -13.52
CA VAL A 98 0.26 7.64 -14.68
C VAL A 98 0.22 8.58 -15.88
N LEU A 99 -0.11 9.86 -15.69
CA LEU A 99 -0.19 10.80 -16.81
C LEU A 99 1.15 10.96 -17.54
N SER A 100 2.26 11.14 -16.83
CA SER A 100 3.57 11.27 -17.48
C SER A 100 4.07 9.94 -18.05
N ALA A 101 3.75 8.81 -17.42
CA ALA A 101 4.04 7.47 -17.98
C ALA A 101 3.35 7.19 -19.33
N LEU A 102 2.27 7.91 -19.63
CA LEU A 102 1.51 7.84 -20.89
C LEU A 102 1.82 9.01 -21.84
N THR A 103 2.73 9.91 -21.46
CA THR A 103 3.09 11.11 -22.21
C THR A 103 4.53 11.00 -22.72
N PHE A 104 4.69 11.04 -24.04
CA PHE A 104 6.00 10.97 -24.69
C PHE A 104 6.30 12.25 -25.45
N LYS A 105 7.59 12.50 -25.69
CA LYS A 105 8.08 13.72 -26.33
C LYS A 105 7.48 13.97 -27.72
N SER A 106 7.21 12.91 -28.49
CA SER A 106 6.50 13.00 -29.77
C SER A 106 5.96 11.62 -30.20
N ALA A 107 5.33 11.53 -31.37
CA ALA A 107 4.83 10.28 -31.95
C ALA A 107 5.94 9.25 -32.31
N THR A 108 7.17 9.73 -32.53
CA THR A 108 8.33 8.92 -32.94
C THR A 108 9.40 8.83 -31.85
N ASP A 109 9.44 9.80 -30.93
CA ASP A 109 10.36 9.83 -29.79
C ASP A 109 9.60 9.44 -28.52
N MET A 110 9.80 8.19 -28.11
CA MET A 110 9.17 7.53 -26.97
C MET A 110 9.81 7.87 -25.63
N THR A 111 10.67 8.89 -25.59
CA THR A 111 11.21 9.40 -24.33
C THR A 111 10.07 9.96 -23.47
N ILE A 112 9.97 9.47 -22.25
CA ILE A 112 9.01 9.91 -21.24
C ILE A 112 9.33 11.36 -20.85
N VAL A 113 8.31 12.21 -20.84
CA VAL A 113 8.42 13.61 -20.44
C VAL A 113 7.37 13.95 -19.38
N SER A 114 7.57 15.06 -18.67
CA SER A 114 6.56 15.57 -17.76
C SER A 114 5.33 16.05 -18.52
N VAL A 115 4.18 15.98 -17.85
CA VAL A 115 2.88 16.44 -18.39
C VAL A 115 2.96 17.94 -18.69
N GLY A 116 2.46 18.36 -19.86
CA GLY A 116 2.47 19.77 -20.27
C GLY A 116 3.77 20.21 -20.96
N THR A 117 4.71 19.32 -21.21
CA THR A 117 5.86 19.59 -22.10
C THR A 117 5.36 19.94 -23.50
N THR A 118 5.79 21.07 -24.05
CA THR A 118 5.37 21.53 -25.38
C THR A 118 5.74 20.51 -26.46
N GLY A 119 4.77 20.15 -27.30
CA GLY A 119 4.96 19.19 -28.39
C GLY A 119 4.82 17.72 -27.99
N ALA A 120 4.70 17.44 -26.69
CA ALA A 120 4.44 16.09 -26.20
C ALA A 120 3.05 15.58 -26.63
N LYS A 121 2.96 14.27 -26.80
CA LYS A 121 1.71 13.56 -27.10
C LYS A 121 1.39 12.64 -25.94
N SER A 122 0.11 12.52 -25.58
CA SER A 122 -0.34 11.66 -24.48
C SER A 122 -1.52 10.80 -24.91
N LEU A 123 -1.73 9.66 -24.24
CA LEU A 123 -2.91 8.80 -24.41
C LEU A 123 -4.03 9.11 -23.42
N ALA A 124 -3.79 10.03 -22.47
CA ALA A 124 -4.72 10.34 -21.39
C ALA A 124 -5.00 11.84 -21.35
N ASN A 125 -5.90 12.30 -22.22
CA ASN A 125 -6.29 13.70 -22.38
C ASN A 125 -7.76 13.91 -21.98
N ASP A 126 -8.04 15.03 -21.31
CA ASP A 126 -9.34 15.35 -20.69
C ASP A 126 -10.20 16.34 -21.52
N SER A 127 -9.64 16.89 -22.59
CA SER A 127 -10.27 18.00 -23.33
C SER A 127 -10.14 17.82 -24.82
N ASP A 128 -11.19 18.12 -25.58
CA ASP A 128 -11.22 18.04 -27.05
C ASP A 128 -10.04 18.71 -27.74
N THR A 129 -9.55 19.84 -27.20
CA THR A 129 -8.42 20.59 -27.80
C THR A 129 -7.06 19.96 -27.57
N THR A 130 -6.94 18.98 -26.66
CA THR A 130 -5.67 18.29 -26.36
C THR A 130 -5.68 16.82 -26.75
N LYS A 131 -6.83 16.29 -27.20
CA LYS A 131 -6.94 14.94 -27.74
C LYS A 131 -6.01 14.76 -28.92
N VAL A 132 -5.40 13.59 -28.98
CA VAL A 132 -4.51 13.20 -30.09
C VAL A 132 -5.27 12.26 -31.01
N ALA A 133 -5.26 12.52 -32.31
CA ALA A 133 -5.89 11.64 -33.27
C ALA A 133 -5.12 10.31 -33.39
N ILE A 134 -5.84 9.22 -33.60
CA ILE A 134 -5.27 7.86 -33.73
C ILE A 134 -4.27 7.76 -34.89
N SER A 135 -4.42 8.59 -35.93
CA SER A 135 -3.53 8.66 -37.09
C SER A 135 -2.14 9.21 -36.75
N GLU A 136 -2.04 10.09 -35.77
CA GLU A 136 -0.78 10.74 -35.37
C GLU A 136 0.14 9.83 -34.55
N LEU A 137 -0.40 8.74 -34.00
CA LEU A 137 0.31 7.85 -33.09
C LEU A 137 0.83 6.60 -33.82
N SER A 138 1.94 6.04 -33.33
CA SER A 138 2.50 4.76 -33.81
C SER A 138 2.08 3.61 -32.90
N ILE A 139 2.17 2.35 -33.38
CA ILE A 139 1.91 1.16 -32.54
C ILE A 139 2.91 1.11 -31.36
N GLY A 140 4.16 1.53 -31.61
CA GLY A 140 5.19 1.62 -30.57
C GLY A 140 4.76 2.47 -29.38
N PHE A 141 3.97 3.53 -29.64
CA PHE A 141 3.39 4.38 -28.60
C PHE A 141 2.64 3.54 -27.54
N PHE A 142 1.79 2.62 -27.99
CA PHE A 142 0.99 1.78 -27.11
C PHE A 142 1.82 0.71 -26.41
N THR A 143 2.82 0.11 -27.08
CA THR A 143 3.64 -0.93 -26.47
C THR A 143 4.42 -0.40 -25.28
N THR A 144 5.10 0.75 -25.41
CA THR A 144 5.84 1.34 -24.28
C THR A 144 4.90 1.87 -23.21
N ALA A 145 3.73 2.41 -23.57
CA ALA A 145 2.73 2.81 -22.58
C ALA A 145 2.25 1.62 -21.72
N ILE A 146 2.00 0.46 -22.36
CA ILE A 146 1.64 -0.78 -21.67
C ILE A 146 2.79 -1.27 -20.77
N GLU A 147 4.04 -1.22 -21.25
CA GLU A 147 5.22 -1.55 -20.45
C GLU A 147 5.39 -0.65 -19.22
N ASN A 148 5.12 0.65 -19.36
CA ASN A 148 5.14 1.59 -18.25
C ASN A 148 4.07 1.24 -17.21
N ILE A 149 2.83 0.98 -17.64
CA ILE A 149 1.77 0.51 -16.73
C ILE A 149 2.15 -0.81 -16.06
N ALA A 150 2.77 -1.74 -16.79
CA ALA A 150 3.23 -3.00 -16.23
C ALA A 150 4.29 -2.78 -15.14
N THR A 151 5.25 -1.89 -15.37
CA THR A 151 6.26 -1.47 -14.38
C THR A 151 5.60 -0.86 -13.14
N MET A 152 4.57 -0.03 -13.31
CA MET A 152 3.81 0.56 -12.20
C MET A 152 3.03 -0.48 -11.40
N ARG A 153 2.47 -1.49 -12.07
CA ARG A 153 1.81 -2.61 -11.39
C ARG A 153 2.80 -3.48 -10.63
N ALA A 154 3.98 -3.72 -11.21
CA ALA A 154 5.04 -4.49 -10.57
C ALA A 154 5.58 -3.79 -9.30
N THR A 155 5.81 -2.48 -9.36
CA THR A 155 6.24 -1.69 -8.19
C THR A 155 5.17 -1.66 -7.10
N ASN A 156 3.89 -1.52 -7.44
CA ASN A 156 2.79 -1.63 -6.48
C ASN A 156 2.72 -3.04 -5.85
N ALA A 157 2.84 -4.09 -6.65
CA ALA A 157 2.86 -5.48 -6.16
C ALA A 157 4.03 -5.75 -5.20
N ALA A 158 5.22 -5.21 -5.51
CA ALA A 158 6.35 -5.26 -4.59
C ALA A 158 6.06 -4.52 -3.28
N GLY A 159 5.39 -3.37 -3.33
CA GLY A 159 4.92 -2.63 -2.16
C GLY A 159 3.94 -3.45 -1.30
N MET A 160 2.96 -4.11 -1.92
CA MET A 160 2.02 -5.01 -1.23
C MET A 160 2.73 -6.18 -0.55
N ALA A 161 3.67 -6.83 -1.24
CA ALA A 161 4.44 -7.94 -0.66
C ALA A 161 5.26 -7.50 0.56
N ARG A 162 5.86 -6.30 0.51
CA ARG A 162 6.58 -5.71 1.66
C ARG A 162 5.65 -5.39 2.83
N LEU A 163 4.43 -4.92 2.56
CA LEU A 163 3.44 -4.69 3.61
C LEU A 163 2.97 -6.00 4.27
N GLN A 164 2.74 -7.05 3.49
CA GLN A 164 2.38 -8.37 4.02
C GLN A 164 3.49 -8.92 4.91
N LEU A 165 4.75 -8.85 4.48
CA LEU A 165 5.87 -9.28 5.31
C LEU A 165 5.98 -8.46 6.60
N ALA A 166 5.75 -7.15 6.52
CA ALA A 166 5.77 -6.28 7.70
C ALA A 166 4.62 -6.58 8.66
N GLU A 167 3.44 -6.93 8.15
CA GLU A 167 2.30 -7.40 8.94
C GLU A 167 2.63 -8.71 9.66
N ASP A 168 3.18 -9.70 8.95
CA ASP A 168 3.56 -10.99 9.54
C ASP A 168 4.62 -10.82 10.63
N HIS A 169 5.60 -9.95 10.39
CA HIS A 169 6.60 -9.59 11.39
C HIS A 169 5.95 -8.95 12.63
N ALA A 170 5.05 -7.98 12.44
CA ALA A 170 4.35 -7.33 13.55
C ALA A 170 3.48 -8.32 14.35
N ARG A 171 2.82 -9.27 13.68
CA ARG A 171 2.04 -10.34 14.31
C ARG A 171 2.93 -11.26 15.15
N LEU A 172 4.10 -11.65 14.63
CA LEU A 172 5.06 -12.46 15.38
C LEU A 172 5.62 -11.72 16.60
N THR A 173 6.03 -10.46 16.43
CA THR A 173 6.50 -9.62 17.54
C THR A 173 5.44 -9.47 18.61
N LYS A 174 4.17 -9.23 18.22
CA LYS A 174 3.05 -9.18 19.16
C LYS A 174 2.92 -10.48 19.97
N ALA A 175 2.90 -11.64 19.31
CA ALA A 175 2.79 -12.92 20.01
C ALA A 175 3.97 -13.18 20.96
N ASN A 176 5.19 -12.81 20.56
CA ASN A 176 6.38 -12.94 21.40
C ASN A 176 6.33 -12.01 22.62
N LEU A 177 5.87 -10.77 22.44
CA LEU A 177 5.70 -9.81 23.54
C LEU A 177 4.57 -10.24 24.49
N GLU A 178 3.47 -10.76 23.97
CA GLU A 178 2.38 -11.32 24.78
C GLU A 178 2.87 -12.52 25.60
N ALA A 179 3.65 -13.43 25.00
CA ALA A 179 4.24 -14.57 25.71
C ALA A 179 5.29 -14.14 26.76
N ALA A 180 6.11 -13.14 26.46
CA ALA A 180 7.06 -12.58 27.42
C ALA A 180 6.35 -11.86 28.57
N ASN A 181 5.29 -11.11 28.27
CA ASN A 181 4.47 -10.46 29.27
C ASN A 181 3.77 -11.50 30.17
N SER A 182 3.21 -12.57 29.59
CA SER A 182 2.65 -13.70 30.33
C SER A 182 3.69 -14.33 31.28
N ARG A 183 4.93 -14.55 30.84
CA ARG A 183 6.00 -15.06 31.73
C ARG A 183 6.36 -14.12 32.89
N ILE A 184 6.19 -12.80 32.72
CA ILE A 184 6.55 -11.81 33.73
C ILE A 184 5.38 -11.55 34.70
N MET A 185 4.17 -11.47 34.15
CA MET A 185 2.97 -11.05 34.89
C MET A 185 2.16 -12.23 35.40
N ASP A 186 2.14 -13.35 34.69
CA ASP A 186 1.36 -14.52 35.11
C ASP A 186 2.14 -15.29 36.17
N VAL A 187 1.45 -15.61 37.26
CA VAL A 187 1.99 -16.42 38.34
C VAL A 187 1.80 -17.91 38.04
N ASP A 188 2.75 -18.74 38.47
CA ASP A 188 2.55 -20.19 38.46
C ASP A 188 1.51 -20.56 39.53
N VAL A 189 0.30 -20.87 39.08
CA VAL A 189 -0.85 -21.21 39.94
C VAL A 189 -0.53 -22.38 40.87
N ALA A 190 0.30 -23.34 40.46
CA ALA A 190 0.65 -24.48 41.31
C ALA A 190 1.54 -24.02 42.48
N GLU A 191 2.56 -23.21 42.20
CA GLU A 191 3.45 -22.67 43.24
C GLU A 191 2.70 -21.72 44.17
N GLU A 192 1.92 -20.78 43.63
CA GLU A 192 1.10 -19.85 44.41
C GLU A 192 0.11 -20.60 45.32
N SER A 193 -0.53 -21.66 44.81
CA SER A 193 -1.47 -22.49 45.58
C SER A 193 -0.79 -23.24 46.72
N THR A 194 0.40 -23.80 46.50
CA THR A 194 1.17 -24.46 47.58
C THR A 194 1.64 -23.47 48.64
N ARG A 195 2.07 -22.27 48.23
CA ARG A 195 2.42 -21.19 49.15
C ARG A 195 1.21 -20.73 49.95
N PHE A 196 0.06 -20.51 49.30
CA PHE A 196 -1.19 -20.16 49.97
C PHE A 196 -1.62 -21.22 50.99
N ALA A 197 -1.56 -22.51 50.62
CA ALA A 197 -1.83 -23.61 51.53
C ALA A 197 -0.85 -23.62 52.72
N LYS A 198 0.46 -23.45 52.48
CA LYS A 198 1.48 -23.34 53.53
C LYS A 198 1.21 -22.18 54.49
N TYR A 199 0.84 -21.00 53.99
CA TYR A 199 0.51 -19.85 54.84
C TYR A 199 -0.78 -20.07 55.64
N ASN A 200 -1.79 -20.74 55.08
CA ASN A 200 -2.97 -21.16 55.84
C ASN A 200 -2.62 -22.14 56.97
N ILE A 201 -1.75 -23.11 56.72
CA ILE A 201 -1.30 -24.05 57.77
C ILE A 201 -0.50 -23.30 58.84
N LEU A 202 0.40 -22.38 58.47
CA LEU A 202 1.18 -21.57 59.42
C LEU A 202 0.31 -20.66 60.29
N THR A 203 -0.73 -20.04 59.72
CA THR A 203 -1.65 -19.19 60.49
C THR A 203 -2.50 -20.01 61.45
N GLN A 204 -3.00 -21.18 61.03
CA GLN A 204 -3.71 -22.11 61.93
C GLN A 204 -2.79 -22.65 63.04
N ALA A 205 -1.54 -23.02 62.70
CA ALA A 205 -0.54 -23.46 63.67
C ALA A 205 -0.17 -22.34 64.66
N SER A 206 -0.05 -21.09 64.20
CA SER A 206 0.24 -19.94 65.06
C SER A 206 -0.91 -19.64 66.02
N ALA A 207 -2.16 -19.75 65.55
CA ALA A 207 -3.34 -19.63 66.42
C ALA A 207 -3.41 -20.76 67.45
N ALA A 208 -3.10 -22.00 67.06
CA ALA A 208 -3.04 -23.15 67.96
C ALA A 208 -1.89 -23.02 68.99
N MET A 209 -0.71 -22.56 68.56
CA MET A 209 0.44 -22.29 69.43
C MET A 209 0.15 -21.16 70.42
N LEU A 210 -0.53 -20.08 69.99
CA LEU A 210 -0.97 -18.99 70.87
C LEU A 210 -1.95 -19.52 71.94
N SER A 211 -2.92 -20.34 71.53
CA SER A 211 -3.85 -21.00 72.45
C SER A 211 -3.12 -21.92 73.45
N GLN A 212 -2.14 -22.70 72.97
CA GLN A 212 -1.35 -23.60 73.82
C GLN A 212 -0.44 -22.85 74.80
N ALA A 213 0.18 -21.74 74.37
CA ALA A 213 1.00 -20.89 75.23
C ALA A 213 0.18 -20.16 76.30
N ASN A 214 -1.05 -19.75 75.97
CA ASN A 214 -1.98 -19.20 76.96
C ASN A 214 -2.40 -20.24 78.00
N GLN A 215 -2.64 -21.49 77.59
CA GLN A 215 -2.97 -22.58 78.51
C GLN A 215 -1.78 -22.97 79.40
N SER A 216 -0.56 -23.06 78.85
CA SER A 216 0.62 -23.38 79.65
C SER A 216 0.93 -22.28 80.68
N SER A 217 0.71 -21.01 80.32
CA SER A 217 0.85 -19.88 81.25
C SER A 217 -0.16 -19.97 82.42
N SER A 218 -1.41 -20.37 82.16
CA SER A 218 -2.40 -20.60 83.21
C SER A 218 -2.06 -21.80 84.10
N THR A 219 -1.49 -22.87 83.55
CA THR A 219 -1.04 -24.02 84.36
C THR A 219 0.17 -23.70 85.21
N ALA A 220 1.11 -22.87 84.70
CA ALA A 220 2.26 -22.41 85.48
C ALA A 220 1.84 -21.54 86.68
N LEU A 221 0.80 -20.72 86.53
CA LEU A 221 0.20 -19.93 87.62
C LEU A 221 -0.58 -20.78 88.64
N LEU A 222 -1.08 -21.96 88.26
CA LEU A 222 -1.76 -22.88 89.19
C LEU A 222 -0.76 -23.70 90.05
N LEU A 223 0.50 -23.76 89.62
CA LEU A 223 1.58 -24.53 90.26
C LEU A 223 2.50 -23.70 91.18
N LEU A 224 2.28 -22.38 91.30
CA LEU A 224 3.01 -21.45 92.16
C LEU A 224 2.14 -21.03 93.36
#